data_AF-A0A3C0IMM1-F1
#
_entry.id   AF-A0A3C0IMM1-F1
#
_cell.length_a   1.000
_cell.length_b   1.000
_cell.length_c   1.000
_cell.angle_alpha   90.00
_cell.angle_beta   90.00
_cell.angle_gamma   90.00
#
_symmetry.space_group_name_H-M   'P 1'
#
loop_
_entity.id
_entity.type
_entity.pdbx_description
1 polymer ?
#
loop_
_entity_poly.entity_id
_entity_poly.type
_entity_poly.pdbx_seq_one_letter_code
_entity_poly.pdbx_strand_id
1 'polypeptide(L)'
;MTFKEALSSSVGRKLVMALSGIFLILFLVVHAGINACIWAMDGGVMFNKAAHFMGSTVLIRILEVGLFVFFFVHIIQGLQLEAYNRSKRGTSYAVDYGNRGSKWYSRSMGLLGTIILIFLIVHWVHFWIPSRFTGTPMTMIDGKEHHDMFVLMQETFKHLWVVILYVLACISLCYHLMHGFQSAFRTIGVHNKRYNALLTT
;
A
#
# COMPACT_ATOMS: atom_id res chain seq x y z
N MET A 1 -22.23 10.07 22.92
CA MET A 1 -21.38 10.20 21.73
C MET A 1 -22.17 9.73 20.53
N THR A 2 -22.43 10.62 19.58
CA THR A 2 -23.00 10.24 18.28
C THR A 2 -21.96 9.53 17.42
N PHE A 3 -22.39 8.72 16.45
CA PHE A 3 -21.49 7.99 15.54
C PHE A 3 -20.54 8.93 14.78
N LYS A 4 -21.02 10.13 14.45
CA LYS A 4 -20.23 11.21 13.83
C LYS A 4 -19.12 11.71 14.75
N GLU A 5 -19.41 11.93 16.03
CA GLU A 5 -18.41 12.34 17.04
C GLU A 5 -17.40 11.22 17.33
N ALA A 6 -17.84 9.96 17.33
CA ALA A 6 -16.96 8.81 17.51
C ALA A 6 -15.90 8.75 16.39
N LEU A 7 -16.30 8.97 15.14
CA LEU A 7 -15.40 8.95 13.97
C LEU A 7 -14.59 10.25 13.78
N SER A 8 -15.14 11.42 14.12
CA SER A 8 -14.45 12.70 13.92
C SER A 8 -13.48 13.07 15.05
N SER A 9 -13.59 12.43 16.21
CA SER A 9 -12.71 12.64 17.35
C SER A 9 -11.23 12.32 17.03
N SER A 10 -10.32 12.83 17.85
CA SER A 10 -8.89 12.51 17.73
C SER A 10 -8.60 11.00 17.87
N VAL A 11 -9.41 10.30 18.67
CA VAL A 11 -9.34 8.84 18.84
C VAL A 11 -9.90 8.12 17.61
N GLY A 12 -11.07 8.54 17.14
CA GLY A 12 -11.71 7.99 15.94
C GLY A 12 -10.80 8.06 14.71
N ARG A 13 -10.18 9.23 14.48
CA ARG A 13 -9.20 9.41 13.42
C ARG A 13 -8.04 8.42 13.54
N LYS A 14 -7.44 8.26 14.72
CA LYS A 14 -6.35 7.28 14.90
C LYS A 14 -6.80 5.87 14.56
N LEU A 15 -7.99 5.46 15.00
CA LEU A 15 -8.55 4.14 14.68
C LEU A 15 -8.78 3.96 13.18
N VAL A 16 -9.36 4.94 12.48
CA VAL A 16 -9.57 4.89 11.02
C VAL A 16 -8.23 4.77 10.27
N MET A 17 -7.21 5.52 10.69
CA MET A 17 -5.87 5.43 10.10
C MET A 17 -5.24 4.04 10.31
N ALA A 18 -5.38 3.47 11.52
CA ALA A 18 -4.86 2.15 11.84
C ALA A 18 -5.57 1.03 11.08
N LEU A 19 -6.90 1.04 11.05
CA LEU A 19 -7.71 0.02 10.40
C LEU A 19 -7.53 0.04 8.88
N SER A 20 -7.53 1.23 8.26
CA SER A 20 -7.21 1.37 6.84
C SER A 20 -5.79 0.90 6.53
N GLY A 21 -4.80 1.23 7.37
CA GLY A 21 -3.42 0.76 7.22
C GLY A 21 -3.30 -0.78 7.28
N ILE A 22 -3.96 -1.42 8.25
CA ILE A 22 -3.99 -2.89 8.37
C ILE A 22 -4.63 -3.53 7.13
N PHE A 23 -5.76 -2.98 6.66
CA PHE A 23 -6.40 -3.46 5.43
C PHE A 23 -5.44 -3.40 4.22
N LEU A 24 -4.73 -2.28 4.05
CA LEU A 24 -3.76 -2.11 2.96
C LEU A 24 -2.55 -3.04 3.10
N ILE A 25 -2.11 -3.35 4.33
CA ILE A 25 -1.06 -4.35 4.59
C ILE A 25 -1.52 -5.73 4.15
N LEU A 26 -2.75 -6.14 4.51
CA LEU A 26 -3.31 -7.43 4.10
C LEU A 26 -3.41 -7.54 2.57
N PHE A 27 -3.88 -6.48 1.91
CA PHE A 27 -3.86 -6.39 0.45
C PHE A 27 -2.45 -6.58 -0.10
N LEU A 28 -1.46 -5.90 0.46
CA LEU A 28 -0.08 -5.96 -0.03
C LEU A 28 0.52 -7.37 0.11
N VAL A 29 0.21 -8.11 1.18
CA VAL A 29 0.64 -9.51 1.34
C VAL A 29 0.11 -10.38 0.20
N VAL A 30 -1.19 -10.28 -0.10
CA VAL A 30 -1.81 -11.02 -1.22
C VAL A 30 -1.24 -10.57 -2.56
N HIS A 31 -1.11 -9.25 -2.75
CA HIS A 31 -0.58 -8.66 -3.97
C HIS A 31 0.85 -9.12 -4.25
N ALA A 32 1.75 -9.05 -3.25
CA ALA A 32 3.12 -9.53 -3.36
C ALA A 32 3.17 -11.05 -3.58
N GLY A 33 2.28 -11.82 -2.93
CA GLY A 33 2.17 -13.26 -3.11
C GLY A 33 1.79 -13.66 -4.55
N ILE A 34 0.87 -12.93 -5.20
CA ILE A 34 0.53 -13.17 -6.61
C ILE A 34 1.67 -12.74 -7.53
N ASN A 35 2.30 -11.60 -7.28
CA ASN A 35 3.49 -11.19 -8.03
C ASN A 35 4.62 -12.22 -7.92
N ALA A 36 4.73 -12.92 -6.77
CA ALA A 36 5.71 -13.98 -6.59
C ALA A 36 5.49 -15.20 -7.49
N CYS A 37 4.28 -15.39 -8.05
CA CYS A 37 4.00 -16.49 -8.99
C CYS A 37 4.86 -16.44 -10.25
N ILE A 38 5.46 -15.29 -10.58
CA ILE A 38 6.40 -15.16 -11.71
C ILE A 38 7.63 -16.07 -11.53
N TRP A 39 7.98 -16.41 -10.28
CA TRP A 39 9.09 -17.32 -9.97
C TRP A 39 8.77 -18.80 -10.18
N ALA A 40 7.55 -19.13 -10.64
CA ALA A 40 7.24 -20.48 -11.11
C ALA A 40 8.02 -20.86 -12.40
N MET A 41 8.59 -19.87 -13.10
CA MET A 41 9.38 -20.06 -14.33
C MET A 41 8.63 -20.81 -15.44
N ASP A 42 7.31 -20.70 -15.47
CA ASP A 42 6.41 -21.40 -16.38
C ASP A 42 5.90 -20.53 -17.54
N GLY A 43 6.65 -19.46 -17.86
CA GLY A 43 6.26 -18.50 -18.88
C GLY A 43 5.05 -17.61 -18.50
N GLY A 44 4.69 -17.54 -17.21
CA GLY A 44 3.62 -16.68 -16.72
C GLY A 44 2.28 -17.39 -16.54
N VAL A 45 2.22 -18.72 -16.72
CA VAL A 45 1.00 -19.51 -16.59
C VAL A 45 0.41 -19.40 -15.18
N MET A 46 1.21 -19.63 -14.13
CA MET A 46 0.76 -19.53 -12.73
C MET A 46 0.31 -18.11 -12.40
N PHE A 47 1.07 -17.10 -12.85
CA PHE A 47 0.75 -15.69 -12.64
C PHE A 47 -0.58 -15.30 -13.31
N ASN A 48 -0.78 -15.65 -14.57
CA ASN A 48 -1.99 -15.34 -15.33
C ASN A 48 -3.23 -16.09 -14.79
N LYS A 49 -3.07 -17.34 -14.32
CA LYS A 49 -4.12 -18.08 -13.61
C LYS A 49 -4.52 -17.37 -12.31
N ALA A 50 -3.54 -16.97 -11.50
CA ALA A 50 -3.79 -16.25 -10.26
C ALA A 50 -4.42 -14.87 -10.51
N ALA A 51 -3.91 -14.11 -11.48
CA ALA A 51 -4.45 -12.81 -11.87
C ALA A 51 -5.90 -12.93 -12.38
N HIS A 52 -6.20 -13.95 -13.19
CA HIS A 52 -7.55 -14.23 -13.63
C HIS A 52 -8.48 -14.53 -12.45
N PHE A 53 -8.08 -15.39 -11.51
CA PHE A 53 -8.88 -15.67 -10.30
C PHE A 53 -9.23 -14.40 -9.51
N MET A 54 -8.26 -13.48 -9.39
CA MET A 54 -8.49 -12.18 -8.74
C MET A 54 -9.42 -11.26 -9.54
N GLY A 55 -9.43 -11.36 -10.87
CA GLY A 55 -10.30 -10.57 -11.74
C GLY A 55 -11.72 -11.12 -11.86
N SER A 56 -11.90 -12.44 -11.80
CA SER A 56 -13.16 -13.11 -12.15
C SER A 56 -14.08 -13.40 -10.96
N THR A 57 -13.57 -13.33 -9.72
CA THR A 57 -14.32 -13.76 -8.53
C THR A 57 -15.08 -12.60 -7.89
N VAL A 58 -16.39 -12.76 -7.68
CA VAL A 58 -17.28 -11.71 -7.12
C VAL A 58 -16.79 -11.18 -5.76
N LEU A 59 -16.32 -12.06 -4.87
CA LEU A 59 -15.77 -11.65 -3.58
C LEU A 59 -14.57 -10.69 -3.76
N ILE A 60 -13.68 -10.99 -4.69
CA ILE A 60 -12.51 -10.13 -4.96
C ILE A 60 -12.93 -8.81 -5.57
N ARG A 61 -13.99 -8.78 -6.39
CA ARG A 61 -14.57 -7.53 -6.91
C ARG A 61 -15.10 -6.62 -5.80
N ILE A 62 -15.76 -7.19 -4.79
CA ILE A 62 -16.21 -6.44 -3.62
C ILE A 62 -15.00 -5.91 -2.83
N LEU A 63 -13.98 -6.75 -2.62
CA LEU A 63 -12.75 -6.35 -1.93
C LEU A 63 -11.96 -5.29 -2.70
N GLU A 64 -11.99 -5.29 -4.03
CA GLU A 64 -11.37 -4.26 -4.87
C GLU A 64 -12.04 -2.90 -4.66
N VAL A 65 -13.38 -2.83 -4.64
CA VAL A 65 -14.09 -1.58 -4.33
C VAL A 65 -13.76 -1.11 -2.91
N GLY A 66 -13.78 -2.03 -1.94
CA GLY A 66 -13.36 -1.74 -0.56
C GLY A 66 -11.93 -1.23 -0.48
N LEU A 67 -11.01 -1.80 -1.27
CA LEU A 67 -9.63 -1.39 -1.37
C LEU A 67 -9.51 0.07 -1.79
N PHE A 68 -10.20 0.50 -2.85
CA PHE A 68 -10.17 1.91 -3.25
C PHE A 68 -10.71 2.83 -2.15
N VAL A 69 -11.79 2.45 -1.46
CA VAL A 69 -12.35 3.23 -0.35
C VAL A 69 -11.32 3.41 0.77
N PHE A 70 -10.75 2.30 1.28
CA PHE A 70 -9.75 2.36 2.35
C PHE A 70 -8.48 3.07 1.90
N PHE A 71 -8.10 2.92 0.63
CA PHE A 71 -6.96 3.57 0.04
C PHE A 71 -7.10 5.11 0.04
N PHE A 72 -8.23 5.64 -0.45
CA PHE A 72 -8.49 7.08 -0.44
C PHE A 72 -8.61 7.63 0.98
N VAL A 73 -9.32 6.93 1.88
CA VAL A 73 -9.42 7.32 3.29
C VAL A 73 -8.02 7.43 3.91
N HIS A 74 -7.16 6.44 3.69
CA HIS A 74 -5.80 6.40 4.22
C HIS A 74 -4.94 7.57 3.73
N ILE A 75 -4.96 7.86 2.43
CA ILE A 75 -4.19 8.97 1.86
C ILE A 75 -4.72 10.31 2.34
N ILE A 76 -6.03 10.57 2.20
CA ILE A 76 -6.62 11.86 2.52
C ILE A 76 -6.34 12.19 3.99
N GLN A 77 -6.57 11.23 4.87
CA GLN A 77 -6.31 11.41 6.29
C GLN A 77 -4.81 11.57 6.59
N GLY A 78 -3.94 10.80 5.92
CA GLY A 78 -2.48 10.94 6.04
C GLY A 78 -1.98 12.32 5.64
N LEU A 79 -2.47 12.86 4.52
CA LEU A 79 -2.16 14.20 4.03
C LEU A 79 -2.70 15.29 4.96
N GLN A 80 -3.92 15.14 5.46
CA GLN A 80 -4.49 16.05 6.47
C GLN A 80 -3.65 16.07 7.74
N LEU A 81 -3.18 14.91 8.20
CA LEU A 81 -2.32 14.80 9.37
C LEU A 81 -0.96 15.45 9.14
N GLU A 82 -0.34 15.23 7.98
CA GLU A 82 0.93 15.86 7.60
C GLU A 82 0.79 17.39 7.51
N ALA A 83 -0.25 17.89 6.85
CA ALA A 83 -0.54 19.32 6.76
C ALA A 83 -0.77 19.95 8.14
N TYR A 84 -1.54 19.27 9.00
CA TYR A 84 -1.75 19.70 10.38
C TYR A 84 -0.43 19.77 11.15
N ASN A 85 0.39 18.71 11.12
CA ASN A 85 1.68 18.68 11.81
C ASN A 85 2.63 19.77 11.29
N ARG A 86 2.63 20.01 9.99
CA ARG A 86 3.47 21.04 9.35
C ARG A 86 3.06 22.46 9.77
N SER A 87 1.76 22.75 9.82
CA SER A 87 1.27 24.07 10.29
C SER A 87 1.59 24.36 11.76
N LYS A 88 1.88 23.34 12.56
CA LYS A 88 2.29 23.49 13.97
C LYS A 88 3.80 23.53 14.19
N ARG A 89 4.62 23.21 13.19
CA ARG A 89 6.09 23.36 13.22
C ARG A 89 6.49 24.81 12.90
N GLY A 90 6.14 25.75 13.78
CA GLY A 90 6.43 27.18 13.59
C GLY A 90 7.92 27.55 13.67
N THR A 91 8.74 26.77 14.39
CA THR A 91 10.19 26.98 14.51
C THR A 91 10.93 25.64 14.49
N SER A 92 12.12 25.59 13.88
CA SER A 92 12.99 24.41 14.01
C SER A 92 13.38 24.24 15.48
N TYR A 93 13.53 22.99 15.94
CA TYR A 93 14.02 22.72 17.29
C TYR A 93 15.40 23.36 17.45
N ALA A 94 15.64 24.04 18.58
CA ALA A 94 16.93 24.65 18.91
C ALA A 94 18.08 23.63 19.01
N VAL A 95 17.74 22.35 19.22
CA VAL A 95 18.67 21.22 19.24
C VAL A 95 18.08 20.09 18.40
N ASP A 96 18.89 19.52 17.50
CA ASP A 96 18.51 18.31 16.77
C ASP A 96 18.60 17.10 17.71
N TYR A 97 17.44 16.52 18.05
CA TYR A 97 17.37 15.32 18.89
C TYR A 97 17.80 14.03 18.15
N GLY A 98 18.11 14.11 16.85
CA GLY A 98 18.56 12.97 16.05
C GLY A 98 17.60 11.78 16.15
N ASN A 99 18.14 10.59 16.44
CA ASN A 99 17.34 9.38 16.71
C ASN A 99 16.95 9.19 18.18
N ARG A 100 17.29 10.12 19.08
CA ARG A 100 16.96 10.02 20.52
C ARG A 100 15.48 10.29 20.79
N GLY A 101 14.81 11.06 19.93
CA GLY A 101 13.37 11.36 20.04
C GLY A 101 12.46 10.44 19.21
N SER A 102 12.81 10.19 17.95
CA SER A 102 12.08 9.31 17.04
C SER A 102 12.99 8.78 15.93
N LYS A 103 12.59 7.75 15.18
CA LYS A 103 13.38 7.28 14.02
C LYS A 103 13.21 8.24 12.83
N TRP A 104 14.22 8.37 11.97
CA TRP A 104 14.14 9.25 10.79
C TRP A 104 12.92 8.98 9.89
N TYR A 105 12.60 7.71 9.65
CA TYR A 105 11.49 7.35 8.76
C TYR A 105 10.12 7.76 9.34
N SER A 106 9.96 7.78 10.67
CA SER A 106 8.71 8.24 11.29
C SER A 106 8.52 9.75 11.16
N ARG A 107 9.61 10.51 11.04
CA ARG A 107 9.58 11.95 10.72
C ARG A 107 9.35 12.25 9.24
N SER A 108 9.62 11.27 8.37
CA SER A 108 9.58 11.42 6.92
C SER A 108 8.34 10.79 6.28
N MET A 109 7.32 10.44 7.07
CA MET A 109 6.11 9.74 6.60
C MET A 109 5.38 10.49 5.47
N GLY A 110 5.33 11.83 5.51
CA GLY A 110 4.74 12.62 4.42
C GLY A 110 5.51 12.46 3.10
N LEU A 111 6.84 12.46 3.13
CA LEU A 111 7.68 12.23 1.94
C LEU A 111 7.53 10.78 1.44
N LEU A 112 7.65 9.81 2.33
CA LEU A 112 7.52 8.39 1.99
C LEU A 112 6.16 8.08 1.36
N GLY A 113 5.08 8.60 1.96
CA GLY A 113 3.73 8.49 1.42
C GLY A 113 3.55 9.18 0.06
N THR A 114 4.21 10.31 -0.17
CA THR A 114 4.16 11.01 -1.47
C THR A 114 4.82 10.21 -2.58
N ILE A 115 5.99 9.60 -2.31
CA ILE A 115 6.68 8.73 -3.27
C ILE A 115 5.79 7.53 -3.62
N ILE A 116 5.13 6.93 -2.61
CA ILE A 116 4.20 5.81 -2.82
C ILE A 116 2.97 6.24 -3.62
N LEU A 117 2.45 7.45 -3.40
CA LEU A 117 1.31 7.99 -4.15
C LEU A 117 1.65 8.16 -5.63
N ILE A 118 2.81 8.72 -5.96
CA ILE A 118 3.29 8.86 -7.34
C ILE A 118 3.42 7.48 -7.99
N PHE A 119 4.08 6.56 -7.29
CA PHE A 119 4.20 5.17 -7.74
C PHE A 119 2.83 4.55 -8.02
N LEU A 120 1.85 4.75 -7.15
CA LEU A 120 0.56 4.11 -7.34
C LEU A 120 -0.19 4.65 -8.55
N ILE A 121 -0.14 5.96 -8.79
CA ILE A 121 -0.75 6.55 -9.99
C ILE A 121 -0.16 5.89 -11.24
N VAL A 122 1.17 5.78 -11.32
CA VAL A 122 1.86 5.11 -12.42
C VAL A 122 1.50 3.62 -12.49
N HIS A 123 1.48 2.94 -11.35
CA HIS A 123 1.12 1.52 -11.24
C HIS A 123 -0.31 1.24 -11.73
N TRP A 124 -1.27 2.10 -11.40
CA TRP A 124 -2.65 1.97 -11.90
C TRP A 124 -2.73 2.16 -13.40
N VAL A 125 -2.02 3.14 -13.96
CA VAL A 125 -1.98 3.38 -15.40
C VAL A 125 -1.38 2.19 -16.15
N HIS A 126 -0.31 1.57 -15.61
CA HIS A 126 0.33 0.43 -16.25
C HIS A 126 -0.49 -0.86 -16.16
N PHE A 127 -1.14 -1.13 -15.03
CA PHE A 127 -1.70 -2.47 -14.78
C PHE A 127 -3.20 -2.48 -14.55
N TRP A 128 -3.70 -1.63 -13.65
CA TRP A 128 -5.11 -1.69 -13.27
C TRP A 128 -6.03 -1.19 -14.39
N ILE A 129 -5.72 -0.04 -15.00
CA ILE A 129 -6.53 0.53 -16.09
C ILE A 129 -6.59 -0.43 -17.30
N PRO A 130 -5.47 -0.99 -17.80
CA PRO A 130 -5.51 -1.97 -18.87
C PRO A 130 -6.30 -3.22 -18.54
N SER A 131 -6.16 -3.73 -17.31
CA SER A 131 -6.89 -4.93 -16.87
C SER A 131 -8.42 -4.75 -16.78
N ARG A 132 -8.93 -3.52 -16.84
CA ARG A 132 -10.35 -3.20 -16.64
C ARG A 132 -11.02 -2.51 -17.81
N PHE A 133 -10.33 -1.59 -18.46
CA PHE A 133 -10.96 -0.65 -19.39
C PHE A 133 -10.37 -0.66 -20.78
N THR A 134 -9.04 -0.68 -20.91
CA THR A 134 -8.40 -0.57 -22.23
C THR A 134 -8.08 -1.92 -22.86
N GLY A 135 -8.17 -3.01 -22.09
CA GLY A 135 -7.82 -4.34 -22.53
C GLY A 135 -6.33 -4.65 -22.38
N THR A 136 -6.03 -5.94 -22.31
CA THR A 136 -4.68 -6.50 -22.26
C THR A 136 -4.52 -7.54 -23.36
N PRO A 137 -3.29 -7.92 -23.75
CA PRO A 137 -3.09 -9.12 -24.56
C PRO A 137 -3.82 -10.31 -23.93
N MET A 138 -4.32 -11.21 -24.76
CA MET A 138 -5.05 -12.40 -24.33
C MET A 138 -4.18 -13.64 -24.56
N THR A 139 -4.28 -14.61 -23.67
CA THR A 139 -3.58 -15.90 -23.78
C THR A 139 -4.53 -17.06 -23.47
N MET A 140 -4.26 -18.21 -24.07
CA MET A 140 -5.05 -19.43 -23.88
C MET A 140 -4.35 -20.35 -22.89
N ILE A 141 -4.98 -20.58 -21.75
CA ILE A 141 -4.46 -21.47 -20.70
C ILE A 141 -5.56 -22.49 -20.39
N ASP A 142 -5.24 -23.77 -20.51
CA ASP A 142 -6.19 -24.89 -20.29
C ASP A 142 -7.51 -24.74 -21.10
N GLY A 143 -7.41 -24.22 -22.33
CA GLY A 143 -8.57 -24.02 -23.21
C GLY A 143 -9.49 -22.85 -22.82
N LYS A 144 -9.08 -22.01 -21.87
CA LYS A 144 -9.80 -20.79 -21.47
C LYS A 144 -9.00 -19.55 -21.84
N GLU A 145 -9.71 -18.47 -22.14
CA GLU A 145 -9.09 -17.16 -22.37
C GLU A 145 -8.74 -16.49 -21.05
N HIS A 146 -7.51 -15.98 -20.96
CA HIS A 146 -7.00 -15.22 -19.83
C HIS A 146 -6.39 -13.90 -20.30
N HIS A 147 -6.50 -12.85 -19.48
CA HIS A 147 -5.68 -11.65 -19.65
C HIS A 147 -4.21 -12.02 -19.41
N ASP A 148 -3.35 -11.75 -20.38
CA ASP A 148 -1.91 -11.97 -20.28
C ASP A 148 -1.23 -10.79 -19.59
N MET A 149 -1.42 -10.75 -18.27
CA MET A 149 -0.83 -9.75 -17.40
C MET A 149 0.70 -9.95 -17.29
N PHE A 150 1.20 -11.16 -17.50
CA PHE A 150 2.63 -11.46 -17.49
C PHE A 150 3.36 -10.76 -18.64
N VAL A 151 2.84 -10.86 -19.86
CA VAL A 151 3.42 -10.14 -21.01
C VAL A 151 3.36 -8.63 -20.81
N LEU A 152 2.24 -8.10 -20.32
CA LEU A 152 2.12 -6.67 -20.00
C LEU A 152 3.18 -6.22 -18.97
N MET A 153 3.45 -7.04 -17.96
CA MET A 153 4.50 -6.80 -16.98
C MET A 153 5.89 -6.79 -17.62
N GLN A 154 6.19 -7.76 -18.48
CA GLN A 154 7.47 -7.81 -19.20
C GLN A 154 7.67 -6.57 -20.07
N GLU A 155 6.66 -6.15 -20.84
CA GLU A 155 6.73 -4.94 -21.66
C GLU A 155 6.93 -3.68 -20.81
N THR A 156 6.18 -3.55 -19.72
CA THR A 156 6.26 -2.40 -18.81
C THR A 156 7.67 -2.23 -18.23
N PHE A 157 8.30 -3.33 -17.80
CA PHE A 157 9.61 -3.29 -17.15
C PHE A 157 10.82 -3.27 -18.10
N LYS A 158 10.61 -3.28 -19.42
CA LYS A 158 11.70 -2.97 -20.38
C LYS A 158 12.15 -1.51 -20.27
N HIS A 159 11.31 -0.63 -19.76
CA HIS A 159 11.63 0.79 -19.59
C HIS A 159 12.40 1.03 -18.28
N LEU A 160 13.69 1.34 -18.38
CA LEU A 160 14.58 1.52 -17.21
C LEU A 160 14.06 2.53 -16.18
N TRP A 161 13.46 3.64 -16.63
CA TRP A 161 12.91 4.65 -15.72
C TRP A 161 11.74 4.10 -14.87
N VAL A 162 10.95 3.17 -15.41
CA VAL A 162 9.87 2.50 -14.69
C VAL A 162 10.45 1.62 -13.59
N VAL A 163 11.50 0.86 -13.91
CA VAL A 163 12.20 0.01 -12.93
C VAL A 163 12.75 0.86 -11.79
N ILE A 164 13.43 1.97 -12.10
CA ILE A 164 13.98 2.89 -11.09
C ILE A 164 12.87 3.41 -10.17
N LEU A 165 11.75 3.88 -10.74
CA LEU A 165 10.61 4.37 -9.97
C LEU A 165 10.06 3.28 -9.04
N TYR A 166 9.88 2.06 -9.54
CA TYR A 166 9.31 0.96 -8.76
C TYR A 166 10.25 0.53 -7.62
N VAL A 167 11.58 0.50 -7.86
CA VAL A 167 12.56 0.18 -6.82
C VAL A 167 12.56 1.25 -5.72
N LEU A 168 12.57 2.53 -6.09
CA LEU A 168 12.49 3.64 -5.11
C LEU A 168 11.17 3.59 -4.33
N ALA A 169 10.06 3.25 -4.99
CA ALA A 169 8.78 3.08 -4.35
C ALA A 169 8.75 1.91 -3.36
N CYS A 170 9.36 0.78 -3.70
CA CYS A 170 9.49 -0.37 -2.80
C CYS A 170 10.31 -0.04 -1.56
N ILE A 171 11.41 0.71 -1.71
CA ILE A 171 12.22 1.19 -0.57
C ILE A 171 11.38 2.13 0.30
N SER A 172 10.66 3.08 -0.31
CA SER A 172 9.77 4.00 0.40
C SER A 172 8.67 3.25 1.15
N LEU A 173 8.05 2.27 0.50
CA LEU A 173 7.01 1.40 1.06
C LEU A 173 7.53 0.59 2.23
N CYS A 174 8.74 0.05 2.16
CA CYS A 174 9.38 -0.65 3.27
C CYS A 174 9.42 0.22 4.53
N TYR A 175 9.98 1.44 4.43
CA TYR A 175 10.02 2.36 5.57
C TYR A 175 8.64 2.83 6.04
N HIS A 176 7.72 3.05 5.10
CA HIS A 176 6.34 3.40 5.40
C HIS A 176 5.65 2.31 6.22
N LEU A 177 5.86 1.03 5.85
CA LEU A 177 5.33 -0.13 6.55
C LEU A 177 5.98 -0.36 7.91
N MET A 178 7.31 -0.22 8.02
CA MET A 178 8.01 -0.34 9.31
C MET A 178 7.39 0.56 10.38
N HIS A 179 7.06 1.80 10.02
CA HIS A 179 6.35 2.70 10.91
C HIS A 179 4.85 2.39 11.01
N GLY A 180 4.18 2.23 9.87
CA GLY A 180 2.73 2.06 9.77
C GLY A 180 2.23 0.84 10.53
N PHE A 181 2.94 -0.29 10.40
CA PHE A 181 2.66 -1.54 11.09
C PHE A 181 2.68 -1.33 12.61
N GLN A 182 3.82 -0.90 13.17
CA GLN A 182 3.96 -0.65 14.61
C GLN A 182 2.92 0.34 15.14
N SER A 183 2.68 1.43 14.40
CA SER A 183 1.73 2.47 14.79
C SER A 183 0.28 1.97 14.80
N ALA A 184 -0.11 1.14 13.83
CA ALA A 184 -1.45 0.59 13.74
C ALA A 184 -1.75 -0.37 14.89
N PHE A 185 -0.84 -1.33 15.16
CA PHE A 185 -1.00 -2.29 16.25
C PHE A 185 -1.03 -1.63 17.63
N ARG A 186 -0.23 -0.58 17.83
CA ARG A 186 -0.31 0.23 19.06
C ARG A 186 -1.66 0.92 19.21
N THR A 187 -2.24 1.42 18.11
CA THR A 187 -3.50 2.16 18.14
C THR A 187 -4.70 1.27 18.47
N ILE A 188 -4.70 0.01 18.00
CA ILE A 188 -5.77 -0.96 18.31
C ILE A 188 -5.59 -1.66 19.67
N GLY A 189 -4.60 -1.25 20.47
CA GLY A 189 -4.39 -1.76 21.83
C GLY A 189 -3.55 -3.04 21.94
N VAL A 190 -2.94 -3.51 20.85
CA VAL A 190 -1.97 -4.62 20.86
C VAL A 190 -0.60 -4.08 21.29
N HIS A 191 -0.53 -3.55 22.50
CA HIS A 191 0.66 -2.87 23.05
C HIS A 191 0.88 -3.26 24.51
N ASN A 192 1.55 -4.38 24.73
CA ASN A 192 2.06 -4.79 26.05
C ASN A 192 3.52 -5.24 25.94
N LYS A 193 4.21 -5.44 27.08
CA LYS A 193 5.65 -5.84 27.08
C LYS A 193 5.94 -7.05 26.18
N ARG A 194 5.05 -8.05 26.14
CA ARG A 194 5.19 -9.26 25.32
C ARG A 194 5.06 -8.98 23.83
N TYR A 195 4.07 -8.17 23.42
CA TYR A 195 3.88 -7.80 22.02
C TYR A 195 4.91 -6.77 21.52
N ASN A 196 5.37 -5.87 22.39
CA ASN A 196 6.40 -4.90 22.03
C ASN A 196 7.70 -5.59 21.62
N ALA A 197 8.10 -6.67 22.30
CA ALA A 197 9.27 -7.47 21.93
C ALA A 197 9.16 -8.14 20.54
N LEU A 198 7.94 -8.29 20.00
CA LEU A 198 7.67 -8.85 18.66
C LEU A 198 7.43 -7.76 17.60
N LEU A 199 6.96 -6.58 18.01
CA LEU A 199 6.60 -5.49 17.10
C LEU A 199 7.74 -4.47 16.91
N THR A 200 8.64 -4.31 17.88
CA THR A 200 9.68 -3.26 17.89
C THR A 200 11.10 -3.76 17.63
N THR A 201 11.28 -5.07 17.45
CA THR A 201 12.50 -5.72 16.99
C THR A 201 12.72 -5.42 15.51
#